data_AF-A0A5R2N5S4-F1
#
_entry.id   AF-A0A5R2N5S4-F1
#
_cell.length_a   1.000
_cell.length_b   1.000
_cell.length_c   1.000
_cell.angle_alpha   90.00
_cell.angle_beta   90.00
_cell.angle_gamma   90.00
#
_symmetry.space_group_name_H-M   'P 1'
#
loop_
_entity.id
_entity.type
_entity.pdbx_description
1 polymer ?
#
loop_
_entity_poly.entity_id
_entity_poly.type
_entity_poly.pdbx_seq_one_letter_code
_entity_poly.pdbx_strand_id
1 'polypeptide(L)'
;MQKEKLTNLPFYEERVDLACAFRWTARLNMHEAVANHFSLAINDDGTRFLMNPNQVHFSRVKASDLIEIDANDPDTLSGPNAPDPTAWGLHGAVHRNVPHARCVMHVHSIHATVLASLADSTLPPIDQNSAMFFNRHVVDAHYGGLAFEEEGERCSQLLADPKVKVMVMGNHGVLVIGDTVADAFNRMF
;
A
#
# COMPACT_ATOMS: atom_id res chain seq x y z
N MET A 1 15.99 7.99 -24.90
CA MET A 1 15.37 9.33 -25.06
C MET A 1 15.17 9.91 -23.68
N GLN A 2 15.77 11.06 -23.36
CA GLN A 2 15.37 11.82 -22.17
C GLN A 2 13.94 12.34 -22.44
N LYS A 3 12.96 11.92 -21.64
CA LYS A 3 11.61 12.49 -21.69
C LYS A 3 11.72 13.99 -21.33
N GLU A 4 11.17 14.86 -22.17
CA GLU A 4 10.98 16.28 -21.82
C GLU A 4 10.16 16.38 -20.53
N LYS A 5 10.61 17.19 -19.57
CA LYS A 5 9.83 17.48 -18.36
C LYS A 5 8.63 18.35 -18.75
N LEU A 6 7.45 17.74 -18.86
CA LEU A 6 6.19 18.40 -19.19
C LEU A 6 5.59 19.24 -18.05
N THR A 7 6.22 19.28 -16.87
CA THR A 7 5.66 19.91 -15.66
C THR A 7 6.75 20.31 -14.65
N ASN A 8 6.41 21.24 -13.75
CA ASN A 8 7.20 21.63 -12.58
C ASN A 8 6.87 20.80 -11.32
N LEU A 9 5.95 19.84 -11.41
CA LEU A 9 5.59 18.96 -10.31
C LEU A 9 6.73 17.95 -10.04
N PRO A 10 7.34 17.92 -8.84
CA PRO A 10 8.34 16.91 -8.49
C PRO A 10 7.74 15.50 -8.54
N PHE A 11 8.54 14.52 -8.97
CA PHE A 11 8.13 13.11 -9.06
C PHE A 11 6.87 12.90 -9.93
N TYR A 12 6.80 13.60 -11.07
CA TYR A 12 5.59 13.62 -11.89
C TYR A 12 5.15 12.23 -12.37
N GLU A 13 6.08 11.42 -12.87
CA GLU A 13 5.75 10.09 -13.41
C GLU A 13 5.25 9.17 -12.29
N GLU A 14 5.93 9.18 -11.14
CA GLU A 14 5.56 8.45 -9.92
C GLU A 14 4.14 8.84 -9.44
N ARG A 15 3.84 10.14 -9.47
CA ARG A 15 2.53 10.67 -9.10
C ARG A 15 1.44 10.27 -10.11
N VAL A 16 1.76 10.25 -11.40
CA VAL A 16 0.84 9.83 -12.46
C VAL A 16 0.53 8.34 -12.32
N ASP A 17 1.55 7.51 -12.17
CA ASP A 17 1.39 6.06 -12.02
C ASP A 17 0.53 5.73 -10.80
N LEU A 18 0.83 6.32 -9.64
CA LEU A 18 0.06 6.09 -8.41
C LEU A 18 -1.38 6.61 -8.54
N ALA A 19 -1.58 7.79 -9.16
CA ALA A 19 -2.93 8.28 -9.46
C ALA A 19 -3.71 7.34 -10.39
N CYS A 20 -3.05 6.75 -11.40
CA CYS A 20 -3.65 5.74 -12.26
C CYS A 20 -4.08 4.50 -11.45
N ALA A 21 -3.24 4.01 -10.54
CA ALA A 21 -3.58 2.89 -9.67
C ALA A 21 -4.83 3.17 -8.83
N PHE A 22 -4.92 4.33 -8.17
CA PHE A 22 -6.15 4.71 -7.44
C PHE A 22 -7.40 4.69 -8.31
N ARG A 23 -7.33 5.29 -9.51
CA ARG A 23 -8.49 5.36 -10.42
C ARG A 23 -8.90 3.99 -10.94
N TRP A 24 -7.95 3.10 -11.22
CA TRP A 24 -8.24 1.73 -11.62
C TRP A 24 -8.81 0.89 -10.48
N THR A 25 -8.28 1.00 -9.27
CA THR A 25 -8.83 0.34 -8.07
C THR A 25 -10.28 0.75 -7.84
N ALA A 26 -10.59 2.04 -8.01
CA ALA A 26 -11.96 2.54 -7.96
C ALA A 26 -12.85 1.93 -9.07
N ARG A 27 -12.35 1.92 -10.32
CA ARG A 27 -13.07 1.36 -11.47
C ARG A 27 -13.36 -0.14 -11.33
N LEU A 28 -12.49 -0.86 -10.64
CA LEU A 28 -12.59 -2.30 -10.38
C LEU A 28 -13.33 -2.62 -9.07
N ASN A 29 -13.88 -1.62 -8.39
CA ASN A 29 -14.68 -1.76 -7.17
C ASN A 29 -13.91 -2.38 -5.97
N MET A 30 -12.60 -2.09 -5.86
CA MET A 30 -11.73 -2.57 -4.76
C MET A 30 -11.46 -1.49 -3.69
N HIS A 31 -12.21 -0.39 -3.68
CA HIS A 31 -11.78 0.87 -3.08
C HIS A 31 -12.34 1.20 -1.69
N GLU A 32 -13.27 0.38 -1.16
CA GLU A 32 -13.98 0.58 0.13
C GLU A 32 -14.10 2.04 0.59
N ALA A 33 -15.04 2.78 -0.03
CA ALA A 33 -15.25 4.20 0.22
C ALA A 33 -13.94 5.02 0.20
N VAL A 34 -13.44 5.42 1.38
CA VAL A 34 -12.25 6.28 1.55
C VAL A 34 -11.22 5.66 2.49
N ALA A 35 -11.35 4.37 2.83
CA ALA A 35 -10.55 3.71 3.88
C ALA A 35 -9.19 3.21 3.40
N ASN A 36 -8.99 3.05 2.09
CA ASN A 36 -7.80 2.46 1.51
C ASN A 36 -6.66 3.47 1.28
N HIS A 37 -5.43 2.97 1.20
CA HIS A 37 -4.24 3.80 1.07
C HIS A 37 -3.19 3.14 0.17
N PHE A 38 -2.61 3.89 -0.77
CA PHE A 38 -1.42 3.47 -1.53
C PHE A 38 -0.28 4.44 -1.28
N SER A 39 0.95 3.92 -1.27
CA SER A 39 2.15 4.74 -1.22
C SER A 39 3.27 4.26 -2.13
N LEU A 40 4.18 5.18 -2.46
CA LEU A 40 5.30 4.93 -3.36
C LEU A 40 6.53 5.72 -2.91
N ALA A 41 7.61 5.03 -2.60
CA ALA A 41 8.88 5.63 -2.21
C ALA A 41 9.56 6.37 -3.37
N ILE A 42 10.10 7.55 -3.06
CA ILE A 42 10.70 8.51 -4.00
C ILE A 42 12.19 8.80 -3.73
N ASN A 43 12.75 8.26 -2.64
CA ASN A 43 14.18 8.28 -2.34
C ASN A 43 14.73 6.84 -2.28
N ASP A 44 16.06 6.68 -2.39
CA ASP A 44 16.71 5.36 -2.40
C ASP A 44 16.46 4.57 -1.11
N ASP A 45 16.50 5.24 0.05
CA ASP A 45 16.32 4.61 1.35
C ASP A 45 14.87 4.15 1.63
N GLY A 46 13.90 4.54 0.81
CA GLY A 46 12.49 4.12 0.94
C GLY A 46 11.64 4.99 1.87
N THR A 47 12.27 5.78 2.74
CA THR A 47 11.60 6.49 3.83
C THR A 47 10.81 7.72 3.39
N ARG A 48 11.12 8.34 2.25
CA ARG A 48 10.30 9.42 1.68
C ARG A 48 9.39 8.85 0.61
N PHE A 49 8.09 9.09 0.72
CA PHE A 49 7.10 8.48 -0.16
C PHE A 49 5.90 9.40 -0.47
N LEU A 50 5.23 9.11 -1.57
CA LEU A 50 3.96 9.71 -1.98
C LEU A 50 2.79 8.91 -1.41
N MET A 51 1.68 9.57 -1.07
CA MET A 51 0.44 8.92 -0.60
C MET A 51 -0.82 9.72 -0.99
N ASN A 52 -2.00 9.09 -1.01
CA ASN A 52 -3.26 9.82 -1.14
C ASN A 52 -3.58 10.66 0.12
N PRO A 53 -4.24 11.82 -0.03
CA PRO A 53 -4.78 12.57 1.10
C PRO A 53 -5.83 11.77 1.87
N ASN A 54 -5.96 12.07 3.16
CA ASN A 54 -6.97 11.48 4.04
C ASN A 54 -8.39 11.80 3.54
N GLN A 55 -9.31 10.84 3.66
CA GLN A 55 -10.73 10.94 3.35
C GLN A 55 -11.05 11.34 1.89
N VAL A 56 -10.15 11.08 0.95
CA VAL A 56 -10.40 11.31 -0.48
C VAL A 56 -10.68 9.99 -1.20
N HIS A 57 -11.88 9.88 -1.76
CA HIS A 57 -12.27 8.71 -2.55
C HIS A 57 -11.32 8.50 -3.74
N PHE A 58 -10.88 7.25 -3.95
CA PHE A 58 -9.90 6.88 -4.99
C PHE A 58 -10.27 7.35 -6.40
N SER A 59 -11.57 7.38 -6.73
CA SER A 59 -12.06 7.90 -8.02
C SER A 59 -11.81 9.39 -8.25
N ARG A 60 -11.36 10.15 -7.24
CA ARG A 60 -11.14 11.60 -7.28
C ARG A 60 -9.66 11.99 -7.20
N VAL A 61 -8.78 11.09 -6.77
CA VAL A 61 -7.34 11.37 -6.56
C VAL A 61 -6.66 11.72 -7.87
N LYS A 62 -5.92 12.84 -7.92
CA LYS A 62 -5.07 13.24 -9.04
C LYS A 62 -3.60 13.20 -8.62
N ALA A 63 -2.70 13.17 -9.60
CA ALA A 63 -1.25 13.27 -9.37
C ALA A 63 -0.85 14.52 -8.55
N SER A 64 -1.55 15.64 -8.77
CA SER A 64 -1.36 16.90 -8.04
C SER A 64 -1.84 16.87 -6.59
N ASP A 65 -2.70 15.91 -6.24
CA ASP A 65 -3.31 15.84 -4.91
C ASP A 65 -2.43 15.03 -3.95
N LEU A 66 -1.51 14.21 -4.46
CA LEU A 66 -0.68 13.32 -3.65
C LEU A 66 0.22 14.12 -2.70
N ILE A 67 0.26 13.67 -1.45
CA ILE A 67 1.10 14.26 -0.41
C ILE A 67 2.44 13.55 -0.38
N GLU A 68 3.48 14.30 -0.02
CA GLU A 68 4.80 13.75 0.26
C GLU A 68 4.97 13.61 1.76
N ILE A 69 5.50 12.46 2.18
CA ILE A 69 5.65 12.09 3.57
C ILE A 69 7.08 11.58 3.79
N ASP A 70 7.68 11.87 4.95
CA ASP A 70 8.93 11.27 5.40
C ASP A 70 8.67 10.37 6.62
N ALA A 71 8.87 9.06 6.46
CA ALA A 71 8.68 8.01 7.46
C ALA A 71 9.43 8.25 8.77
N ASN A 72 10.48 9.07 8.73
CA ASN A 72 11.35 9.40 9.86
C ASN A 72 11.04 10.76 10.49
N ASP A 73 10.14 11.56 9.91
CA ASP A 73 9.76 12.85 10.47
C ASP A 73 8.72 12.67 11.59
N PRO A 74 9.08 12.91 12.87
CA PRO A 74 8.17 12.73 13.99
C PRO A 74 6.99 13.72 13.99
N ASP A 75 7.09 14.81 13.24
CA ASP A 75 6.08 15.86 13.17
C ASP A 75 5.07 15.65 12.01
N THR A 76 5.22 14.58 11.23
CA THR A 76 4.37 14.25 10.06
C THR A 76 2.86 14.36 10.36
N LEU A 77 2.41 13.85 11.51
CA LEU A 77 0.99 13.86 11.88
C LEU A 77 0.47 15.22 12.35
N SER A 78 1.36 16.16 12.67
CA SER A 78 1.02 17.49 13.16
C SER A 78 0.98 18.54 12.05
N GLY A 79 1.44 18.19 10.85
CA GLY A 79 1.60 19.10 9.72
C GLY A 79 0.31 19.35 8.92
N PRO A 80 0.29 20.43 8.11
CA PRO A 80 -0.75 20.60 7.09
C PRO A 80 -0.70 19.43 6.09
N ASN A 81 -1.87 18.86 5.77
CA ASN A 81 -2.01 17.64 4.97
C ASN A 81 -1.46 16.35 5.62
N ALA A 82 -1.48 16.27 6.95
CA ALA A 82 -1.21 15.02 7.66
C ALA A 82 -1.98 13.83 7.03
N PRO A 83 -1.33 12.67 6.85
CA PRO A 83 -1.99 11.48 6.37
C PRO A 83 -3.04 10.99 7.38
N ASP A 84 -3.85 10.01 6.96
CA ASP A 84 -4.63 9.25 7.92
C ASP A 84 -3.70 8.58 8.95
N PRO A 85 -3.97 8.66 10.27
CA PRO A 85 -3.09 8.07 11.29
C PRO A 85 -2.90 6.56 11.16
N THR A 86 -3.90 5.83 10.67
CA THR A 86 -3.80 4.38 10.46
C THR A 86 -2.99 4.05 9.21
N ALA A 87 -3.16 4.85 8.15
CA ALA A 87 -2.30 4.76 6.96
C ALA A 87 -0.84 5.04 7.30
N TRP A 88 -0.59 6.05 8.14
CA TRP A 88 0.74 6.39 8.61
C TRP A 88 1.37 5.27 9.44
N GLY A 89 0.63 4.71 10.39
CA GLY A 89 1.11 3.60 11.22
C GLY A 89 1.59 2.42 10.37
N LEU A 90 0.77 1.98 9.42
CA LEU A 90 1.08 0.83 8.57
C LEU A 90 2.13 1.14 7.48
N HIS A 91 1.89 2.12 6.61
CA HIS A 91 2.79 2.41 5.49
C HIS A 91 4.11 3.02 5.97
N GLY A 92 4.09 3.83 7.04
CA GLY A 92 5.30 4.38 7.63
C GLY A 92 6.22 3.29 8.17
N ALA A 93 5.67 2.32 8.92
CA ALA A 93 6.46 1.19 9.42
C ALA A 93 7.03 0.33 8.28
N VAL A 94 6.25 0.05 7.24
CA VAL A 94 6.73 -0.70 6.07
C VAL A 94 7.87 0.05 5.37
N HIS A 95 7.71 1.35 5.11
CA HIS A 95 8.76 2.16 4.45
C HIS A 95 10.01 2.36 5.30
N ARG A 96 9.90 2.36 6.63
CA ARG A 96 11.07 2.40 7.54
C ARG A 96 11.83 1.09 7.56
N ASN A 97 11.12 -0.04 7.62
CA ASN A 97 11.71 -1.32 8.01
C ASN A 97 11.90 -2.30 6.83
N VAL A 98 11.28 -2.03 5.68
CA VAL A 98 11.27 -2.94 4.53
C VAL A 98 11.82 -2.22 3.28
N PRO A 99 13.15 -2.07 3.15
CA PRO A 99 13.77 -1.26 2.07
C PRO A 99 13.41 -1.72 0.64
N HIS A 100 13.04 -2.99 0.48
CA HIS A 100 12.65 -3.56 -0.80
C HIS A 100 11.15 -3.36 -1.15
N ALA A 101 10.37 -2.70 -0.28
CA ALA A 101 8.97 -2.36 -0.51
C ALA A 101 8.86 -0.95 -1.11
N ARG A 102 9.09 -0.80 -2.42
CA ARG A 102 9.06 0.51 -3.08
C ARG A 102 7.65 1.07 -3.19
N CYS A 103 6.69 0.25 -3.57
CA CYS A 103 5.27 0.58 -3.60
C CYS A 103 4.52 -0.30 -2.61
N VAL A 104 3.61 0.30 -1.85
CA VAL A 104 2.77 -0.39 -0.86
C VAL A 104 1.31 -0.07 -1.18
N MET A 105 0.50 -1.10 -1.40
CA MET A 105 -0.91 -0.98 -1.73
C MET A 105 -1.76 -1.75 -0.71
N HIS A 106 -2.60 -1.04 0.02
CA HIS A 106 -3.55 -1.63 0.95
C HIS A 106 -4.99 -1.47 0.43
N VAL A 107 -5.73 -2.58 0.38
CA VAL A 107 -7.17 -2.55 0.03
C VAL A 107 -7.99 -3.49 0.90
N HIS A 108 -9.22 -3.06 1.18
CA HIS A 108 -10.31 -3.89 1.69
C HIS A 108 -11.20 -4.37 0.53
N SER A 109 -10.59 -5.08 -0.44
CA SER A 109 -11.36 -5.64 -1.56
C SER A 109 -12.24 -6.78 -1.05
N ILE A 110 -13.49 -6.86 -1.53
CA ILE A 110 -14.53 -7.76 -0.98
C ILE A 110 -14.03 -9.20 -0.81
N HIS A 111 -13.42 -9.78 -1.85
CA HIS A 111 -12.98 -11.17 -1.80
C HIS A 111 -11.75 -11.39 -0.92
N ALA A 112 -10.81 -10.45 -0.90
CA ALA A 112 -9.63 -10.53 -0.03
C ALA A 112 -10.02 -10.36 1.44
N THR A 113 -10.92 -9.42 1.76
CA THR A 113 -11.44 -9.23 3.12
C THR A 113 -12.25 -10.44 3.58
N VAL A 114 -13.03 -11.08 2.69
CA VAL A 114 -13.72 -12.34 3.01
C VAL A 114 -12.70 -13.43 3.35
N LEU A 115 -11.66 -13.63 2.52
CA LEU A 115 -10.58 -14.59 2.81
C LEU A 115 -9.92 -14.30 4.16
N ALA A 116 -9.57 -13.04 4.40
CA ALA A 116 -8.92 -12.58 5.62
C ALA A 116 -9.78 -12.74 6.89
N SER A 117 -11.09 -12.90 6.75
CA SER A 117 -12.01 -13.08 7.87
C SER A 117 -12.31 -14.55 8.18
N LEU A 118 -11.74 -15.49 7.40
CA LEU A 118 -11.92 -16.92 7.65
C LEU A 118 -11.03 -17.38 8.81
N ALA A 119 -11.51 -18.40 9.55
CA ALA A 119 -10.72 -19.05 10.59
C ALA A 119 -9.38 -19.60 10.04
N ASP A 120 -9.38 -20.04 8.78
CA ASP A 120 -8.18 -20.29 7.99
C ASP A 120 -8.13 -19.27 6.84
N SER A 121 -7.29 -18.24 6.99
CA SER A 121 -7.10 -17.17 6.01
C SER A 121 -6.00 -17.48 4.99
N THR A 122 -5.52 -18.73 4.90
CA THR A 122 -4.51 -19.11 3.92
C THR A 122 -5.08 -19.12 2.50
N LEU A 123 -4.29 -18.69 1.52
CA LEU A 123 -4.63 -18.81 0.10
C LEU A 123 -3.97 -20.07 -0.49
N PRO A 124 -4.70 -21.20 -0.62
CA PRO A 124 -4.13 -22.41 -1.17
C PRO A 124 -3.92 -22.28 -2.69
N PRO A 125 -2.87 -22.91 -3.26
CA PRO A 125 -2.57 -22.86 -4.70
C PRO A 125 -3.45 -23.83 -5.51
N ILE A 126 -4.76 -23.56 -5.56
CA ILE A 126 -5.76 -24.45 -6.15
C ILE A 126 -5.97 -24.22 -7.66
N ASP A 127 -5.60 -23.04 -8.16
CA ASP A 127 -5.75 -22.64 -9.55
C ASP A 127 -4.52 -21.85 -10.02
N GLN A 128 -4.47 -21.50 -11.30
CA GLN A 128 -3.32 -20.83 -11.90
C GLN A 128 -3.03 -19.46 -11.26
N ASN A 129 -4.05 -18.70 -10.89
CA ASN A 129 -3.88 -17.39 -10.26
C ASN A 129 -3.42 -17.56 -8.81
N SER A 130 -4.10 -18.38 -8.00
CA SER A 130 -3.67 -18.62 -6.62
C SER A 130 -2.26 -19.22 -6.52
N ALA A 131 -1.85 -20.05 -7.49
CA ALA A 131 -0.50 -20.60 -7.58
C ALA A 131 0.61 -19.54 -7.69
N MET A 132 0.32 -18.32 -8.21
CA MET A 132 1.32 -17.25 -8.29
C MET A 132 1.81 -16.78 -6.91
N PHE A 133 0.98 -16.97 -5.87
CA PHE A 133 1.22 -16.58 -4.48
C PHE A 133 1.78 -17.71 -3.61
N PHE A 134 1.94 -18.92 -4.16
CA PHE A 134 2.41 -20.07 -3.41
C PHE A 134 3.81 -19.82 -2.82
N ASN A 135 3.95 -19.95 -1.50
CA ASN A 135 5.17 -19.63 -0.74
C ASN A 135 5.70 -18.20 -0.95
N ARG A 136 4.82 -17.25 -1.30
CA ARG A 136 5.15 -15.83 -1.57
C ARG A 136 4.18 -14.86 -0.90
N HIS A 137 3.36 -15.36 0.02
CA HIS A 137 2.47 -14.57 0.85
C HIS A 137 2.61 -14.98 2.31
N VAL A 138 2.14 -14.10 3.19
CA VAL A 138 2.05 -14.33 4.63
C VAL A 138 0.63 -14.01 5.10
N VAL A 139 0.21 -14.64 6.18
CA VAL A 139 -1.04 -14.33 6.87
C VAL A 139 -0.69 -13.68 8.20
N ASP A 140 -1.20 -12.48 8.41
CA ASP A 140 -1.22 -11.85 9.72
C ASP A 140 -2.50 -12.25 10.46
N ALA A 141 -2.37 -13.09 11.47
CA ALA A 141 -3.49 -13.57 12.29
C ALA A 141 -3.75 -12.72 13.56
N HIS A 142 -3.02 -11.62 13.75
CA HIS A 142 -3.01 -10.84 14.99
C HIS A 142 -3.64 -9.46 14.81
N TYR A 143 -4.89 -9.44 14.34
CA TYR A 143 -5.65 -8.19 14.19
C TYR A 143 -5.80 -7.47 15.54
N GLY A 144 -5.27 -6.24 15.60
CA GLY A 144 -5.27 -5.42 16.81
C GLY A 144 -6.40 -4.39 16.86
N GLY A 145 -7.16 -4.22 15.77
CA GLY A 145 -8.12 -3.14 15.59
C GLY A 145 -7.62 -2.12 14.56
N LEU A 146 -7.63 -0.84 14.92
CA LEU A 146 -7.08 0.19 14.03
C LEU A 146 -5.56 0.02 13.89
N ALA A 147 -5.08 0.12 12.64
CA ALA A 147 -3.67 -0.08 12.30
C ALA A 147 -2.76 1.07 12.76
N PHE A 148 -2.52 1.14 14.06
CA PHE A 148 -1.53 2.04 14.66
C PHE A 148 -0.12 1.44 14.58
N GLU A 149 0.87 2.13 15.16
CA GLU A 149 2.29 1.76 15.05
C GLU A 149 2.58 0.30 15.43
N GLU A 150 1.93 -0.26 16.47
CA GLU A 150 2.15 -1.66 16.86
C GLU A 150 1.78 -2.68 15.76
N GLU A 151 0.66 -2.46 15.05
CA GLU A 151 0.26 -3.29 13.91
C GLU A 151 1.22 -3.10 12.74
N GLY A 152 1.58 -1.85 12.44
CA GLY A 152 2.52 -1.53 11.38
C GLY A 152 3.90 -2.18 11.57
N GLU A 153 4.46 -2.08 12.78
CA GLU A 153 5.77 -2.66 13.12
C GLU A 153 5.72 -4.19 12.98
N ARG A 154 4.67 -4.84 13.50
CA ARG A 154 4.49 -6.29 13.35
C ARG A 154 4.33 -6.70 11.88
N CYS A 155 3.50 -6.01 11.10
CA CYS A 155 3.32 -6.26 9.68
C CYS A 155 4.64 -6.10 8.91
N SER A 156 5.44 -5.08 9.23
CA SER A 156 6.72 -4.86 8.55
C SER A 156 7.69 -6.05 8.74
N GLN A 157 7.70 -6.68 9.92
CA GLN A 157 8.52 -7.87 10.19
C GLN A 157 8.08 -9.08 9.37
N LEU A 158 6.78 -9.25 9.15
CA LEU A 158 6.24 -10.34 8.32
C LEU A 158 6.60 -10.20 6.82
N LEU A 159 7.02 -9.01 6.40
CA LEU A 159 7.49 -8.70 5.04
C LEU A 159 9.01 -8.67 4.92
N ALA A 160 9.76 -9.11 5.94
CA ALA A 160 11.22 -9.04 5.92
C ALA A 160 11.87 -9.89 4.82
N ASP A 161 11.26 -11.02 4.43
CA ASP A 161 11.73 -11.84 3.30
C ASP A 161 11.31 -11.19 1.96
N PRO A 162 12.26 -10.79 1.08
CA PRO A 162 11.95 -10.19 -0.21
C PRO A 162 11.09 -11.07 -1.15
N LYS A 163 10.96 -12.37 -0.88
CA LYS A 163 10.04 -13.26 -1.62
C LYS A 163 8.58 -13.08 -1.23
N VAL A 164 8.31 -12.59 -0.02
CA VAL A 164 6.98 -12.35 0.51
C VAL A 164 6.56 -10.94 0.11
N LYS A 165 5.68 -10.85 -0.88
CA LYS A 165 5.22 -9.56 -1.44
C LYS A 165 3.74 -9.28 -1.16
N VAL A 166 3.03 -10.22 -0.54
CA VAL A 166 1.59 -10.15 -0.27
C VAL A 166 1.34 -10.56 1.17
N MET A 167 0.53 -9.79 1.88
CA MET A 167 0.06 -10.11 3.22
C MET A 167 -1.46 -10.10 3.25
N VAL A 168 -2.04 -11.22 3.66
CA VAL A 168 -3.44 -11.27 4.08
C VAL A 168 -3.48 -10.78 5.51
N MET A 169 -4.18 -9.66 5.74
CA MET A 169 -4.31 -9.03 7.06
C MET A 169 -5.62 -9.48 7.69
N GLY A 170 -5.56 -10.35 8.71
CA GLY A 170 -6.72 -11.00 9.32
C GLY A 170 -7.79 -10.01 9.75
N ASN A 171 -9.05 -10.28 9.39
CA ASN A 171 -10.23 -9.42 9.62
C ASN A 171 -10.13 -7.99 9.07
N HIS A 172 -9.16 -7.71 8.19
CA HIS A 172 -8.84 -6.35 7.74
C HIS A 172 -8.85 -6.26 6.21
N GLY A 173 -7.99 -6.99 5.52
CA GLY A 173 -7.90 -6.92 4.06
C GLY A 173 -6.60 -7.51 3.53
N VAL A 174 -6.03 -6.86 2.51
CA VAL A 174 -4.74 -7.28 1.93
C VAL A 174 -3.79 -6.09 1.83
N LEU A 175 -2.50 -6.37 2.01
CA LEU A 175 -1.40 -5.45 1.76
C LEU A 175 -0.47 -6.09 0.73
N VAL A 176 -0.14 -5.35 -0.32
CA VAL A 176 0.73 -5.79 -1.41
C VAL A 176 1.90 -4.83 -1.52
N ILE A 177 3.12 -5.37 -1.61
CA ILE A 177 4.33 -4.61 -1.89
C ILE A 177 4.90 -4.95 -3.26
N GLY A 178 5.54 -3.98 -3.91
CA GLY A 178 6.16 -4.17 -5.23
C GLY A 178 7.29 -3.20 -5.48
N ASP A 179 8.07 -3.48 -6.53
CA ASP A 179 9.21 -2.63 -6.92
C ASP A 179 8.77 -1.38 -7.69
N THR A 180 7.57 -1.44 -8.29
CA THR A 180 6.91 -0.35 -9.02
C THR A 180 5.41 -0.37 -8.75
N VAL A 181 4.71 0.72 -9.10
CA VAL A 181 3.24 0.77 -9.05
C VAL A 181 2.61 -0.35 -9.88
N ALA A 182 3.14 -0.62 -11.07
CA ALA A 182 2.63 -1.65 -11.97
C ALA A 182 2.81 -3.06 -11.39
N ASP A 183 3.97 -3.37 -10.77
CA ASP A 183 4.22 -4.66 -10.12
C ASP A 183 3.28 -4.88 -8.94
N ALA A 184 3.14 -3.90 -8.05
CA ALA A 184 2.22 -3.98 -6.91
C ALA A 184 0.76 -4.13 -7.38
N PHE A 185 0.33 -3.30 -8.34
CA PHE A 185 -1.04 -3.35 -8.86
C PHE A 185 -1.36 -4.68 -9.55
N ASN A 186 -0.44 -5.23 -10.34
CA ASN A 186 -0.64 -6.52 -11.03
C ASN A 186 -0.83 -7.70 -10.06
N ARG A 187 -0.27 -7.62 -8.85
CA ARG A 187 -0.46 -8.64 -7.80
C ARG A 187 -1.73 -8.43 -6.98
N MET A 188 -2.18 -7.19 -6.88
CA MET A 188 -3.40 -6.81 -6.17
C MET A 188 -4.67 -7.10 -7.00
N PHE A 189 -4.58 -6.97 -8.32
CA PHE A 189 -5.66 -7.28 -9.28
C PHE A 189 -5.91 -8.79 -9.39
#